data_AF-A0A401HRI0-F1
#
_entry.id   AF-A0A401HRI0-F1
#
_cell.length_a   1.000
_cell.length_b   1.000
_cell.length_c   1.000
_cell.angle_alpha   90.00
_cell.angle_beta   90.00
_cell.angle_gamma   90.00
#
_symmetry.space_group_name_H-M   'P 1'
#
loop_
_entity.id
_entity.type
_entity.pdbx_description
1 polymer ?
#
loop_
_entity_poly.entity_id
_entity_poly.type
_entity_poly.pdbx_seq_one_letter_code
_entity_poly.pdbx_strand_id
1 'polypeptide(L)'
;MRLCDEINAKDNDPPYRDEQRAWYDTLRDFLPSILGLNPTIRLYAKDFVWCSLNPDNPEDVEKFRRIIENRFWRIEIREDPDPFLARIIIAGEWEGRPEDSTRLLEEIYNKWPKDRKVKFLITCGGFLEFNWPESISKKDIGDSKNPNPNIVNILVKEAEKCVKSVLTEDLRNKLKNVTDYITLGVDSYKEKISTTKNYINQPHIELVFLVDLRNNKFYWTGKSYPTPSQQNGLVRIVDLKSHFFDLDIGKVMILGCHDLTIFNPRSKNAKGWRKKVNEEFKKLAKREKPIIVLQHPHTTVKVRTWLNAWSHLTKLLPSVKIYASAGRYYEPDRSLSEYDELNDVLDHTKCGNTVDFIVNYSLNGGK
;
A
#
# COMPACT_ATOMS: atom_id res chain seq x y z
N MET A 1 -34.03 -17.86 5.33
CA MET A 1 -34.35 -19.04 4.49
C MET A 1 -35.78 -19.53 4.80
N ARG A 2 -36.79 -18.65 4.75
CA ARG A 2 -38.20 -19.00 5.07
C ARG A 2 -39.21 -18.35 4.12
N LEU A 3 -38.94 -17.12 3.67
CA LEU A 3 -39.84 -16.41 2.75
C LEU A 3 -39.96 -17.07 1.37
N CYS A 4 -38.85 -17.56 0.80
CA CYS A 4 -38.83 -18.17 -0.53
C CYS A 4 -39.63 -19.48 -0.59
N ASP A 5 -39.60 -20.26 0.49
CA ASP A 5 -40.33 -21.52 0.59
C ASP A 5 -41.83 -21.29 0.77
N GLU A 6 -42.22 -20.21 1.46
CA GLU A 6 -43.62 -19.80 1.64
C GLU A 6 -44.27 -19.29 0.35
N ILE A 7 -43.51 -18.59 -0.51
CA ILE A 7 -44.05 -17.99 -1.75
C ILE A 7 -43.95 -18.91 -2.97
N ASN A 8 -43.30 -20.08 -2.85
CA ASN A 8 -43.08 -21.06 -3.92
C ASN A 8 -42.52 -20.43 -5.22
N ALA A 9 -41.73 -19.36 -5.09
CA ALA A 9 -41.19 -18.63 -6.22
C ALA A 9 -40.10 -19.47 -6.90
N LYS A 10 -40.30 -19.77 -8.18
CA LYS A 10 -39.31 -20.46 -9.02
C LYS A 10 -38.53 -19.43 -9.84
N ASP A 11 -37.29 -19.76 -10.19
CA ASP A 11 -36.39 -18.80 -10.87
C ASP A 11 -36.91 -18.33 -12.24
N ASN A 12 -37.85 -19.09 -12.85
CA ASN A 12 -38.46 -18.79 -14.15
C ASN A 12 -39.95 -18.42 -14.04
N ASP A 13 -40.44 -18.07 -12.85
CA ASP A 13 -41.84 -17.72 -12.62
C ASP A 13 -41.94 -16.28 -12.07
N PRO A 14 -42.54 -15.33 -12.81
CA PRO A 14 -43.20 -15.49 -14.09
C PRO A 14 -42.24 -15.77 -15.26
N PRO A 15 -42.74 -16.32 -16.39
CA PRO A 15 -41.92 -16.68 -17.56
C PRO A 15 -41.08 -15.54 -18.14
N TYR A 16 -41.47 -14.29 -17.91
CA TYR A 16 -40.82 -13.08 -18.41
C TYR A 16 -39.95 -12.37 -17.35
N ARG A 17 -39.58 -13.08 -16.28
CA ARG A 17 -38.83 -12.50 -15.15
C ARG A 17 -37.50 -11.90 -15.59
N ASP A 18 -36.80 -12.54 -16.52
CA ASP A 18 -35.50 -12.08 -16.99
C ASP A 18 -35.64 -10.79 -17.83
N GLU A 19 -36.68 -10.70 -18.67
CA GLU A 19 -37.03 -9.50 -19.43
C GLU A 19 -37.45 -8.35 -18.49
N GLN A 20 -38.24 -8.65 -17.45
CA GLN A 20 -38.58 -7.67 -16.42
C GLN A 20 -37.35 -7.19 -15.65
N ARG A 21 -36.45 -8.10 -15.28
CA ARG A 21 -35.20 -7.76 -14.58
C ARG A 21 -34.31 -6.89 -15.45
N ALA A 22 -34.14 -7.23 -16.73
CA ALA A 22 -33.39 -6.42 -17.68
C ALA A 22 -34.01 -5.02 -17.86
N TRP A 23 -35.34 -4.91 -17.89
CA TRP A 23 -36.04 -3.62 -17.94
C TRP A 23 -35.82 -2.79 -16.66
N TYR A 24 -35.92 -3.39 -15.48
CA TYR A 24 -35.63 -2.69 -14.20
C TYR A 24 -34.14 -2.31 -14.07
N ASP A 25 -33.21 -3.12 -14.58
CA ASP A 25 -31.79 -2.79 -14.63
C ASP A 25 -31.55 -1.58 -15.55
N THR A 26 -32.18 -1.58 -16.73
CA THR A 26 -32.15 -0.45 -17.67
C THR A 26 -32.69 0.83 -17.02
N LEU A 27 -33.86 0.76 -16.37
CA LEU A 27 -34.40 1.91 -15.65
C LEU A 27 -33.45 2.41 -14.56
N ARG A 28 -32.87 1.52 -13.74
CA ARG A 28 -31.93 1.91 -12.68
C ARG A 28 -30.67 2.60 -13.19
N ASP A 29 -30.28 2.33 -14.43
CA ASP A 29 -29.11 2.96 -15.06
C ASP A 29 -29.41 4.35 -15.63
N PHE A 30 -30.59 4.54 -16.22
CA PHE A 30 -30.94 5.80 -16.88
C PHE A 30 -31.74 6.77 -16.00
N LEU A 31 -32.54 6.26 -15.07
CA LEU A 31 -33.42 7.05 -14.22
C LEU A 31 -32.69 8.12 -13.40
N PRO A 32 -31.49 7.87 -12.83
CA PRO A 32 -30.78 8.92 -12.11
C PRO A 32 -30.45 10.12 -12.98
N SER A 33 -29.98 9.88 -14.22
CA SER A 33 -29.68 10.95 -15.17
C SER A 33 -30.93 11.70 -15.63
N ILE A 34 -32.04 10.99 -15.85
CA ILE A 34 -33.32 11.58 -16.28
C ILE A 34 -33.94 12.46 -15.19
N LEU A 35 -33.86 12.02 -13.93
CA LEU A 35 -34.47 12.71 -12.78
C LEU A 35 -33.52 13.67 -12.05
N GLY A 36 -32.27 13.81 -12.52
CA GLY A 36 -31.25 14.63 -11.85
C GLY A 36 -30.84 14.10 -10.47
N LEU A 37 -30.97 12.80 -10.23
CA LEU A 37 -30.50 12.16 -9.00
C LEU A 37 -28.99 11.95 -9.04
N ASN A 38 -28.41 11.72 -7.86
CA ASN A 38 -27.01 11.33 -7.75
C ASN A 38 -26.74 9.98 -8.45
N PRO A 39 -25.50 9.73 -8.92
CA PRO A 39 -25.14 8.48 -9.61
C PRO A 39 -25.50 7.23 -8.81
N THR A 40 -26.00 6.20 -9.50
CA THR A 40 -26.27 4.89 -8.90
C THR A 40 -24.98 4.22 -8.46
N ILE A 41 -24.98 3.68 -7.24
CA ILE A 41 -23.85 2.95 -6.67
C ILE A 41 -24.23 1.48 -6.61
N ARG A 42 -23.47 0.64 -7.31
CA ARG A 42 -23.71 -0.80 -7.38
C ARG A 42 -22.82 -1.52 -6.37
N LEU A 43 -23.44 -2.15 -5.40
CA LEU A 43 -22.76 -3.02 -4.43
C LEU A 43 -23.06 -4.47 -4.79
N TYR A 44 -22.06 -5.20 -5.27
CA TYR A 44 -22.26 -6.62 -5.57
C TYR A 44 -22.17 -7.43 -4.28
N ALA A 45 -23.14 -8.33 -4.08
CA ALA A 45 -23.21 -9.16 -2.87
C ALA A 45 -21.97 -10.09 -2.68
N LYS A 46 -21.21 -10.34 -3.74
CA LYS A 46 -19.95 -11.11 -3.69
C LYS A 46 -18.75 -10.28 -3.23
N ASP A 47 -18.77 -8.97 -3.44
CA ASP A 47 -17.65 -8.08 -3.09
C ASP A 47 -17.66 -7.77 -1.60
N PHE A 48 -18.86 -7.59 -1.04
CA PHE A 48 -19.08 -7.39 0.38
C PHE A 48 -20.48 -7.85 0.77
N VAL A 49 -20.57 -8.71 1.79
CA VAL A 49 -21.85 -9.18 2.34
C VAL A 49 -22.43 -8.08 3.22
N TRP A 50 -22.93 -7.00 2.60
CA TRP A 50 -23.41 -5.81 3.31
C TRP A 50 -24.59 -6.08 4.24
N CYS A 51 -25.36 -7.15 4.01
CA CYS A 51 -26.41 -7.61 4.94
C CYS A 51 -25.85 -8.20 6.25
N SER A 52 -24.53 -8.33 6.40
CA SER A 52 -23.88 -8.64 7.68
C SER A 52 -23.70 -7.42 8.59
N LEU A 53 -23.90 -6.20 8.06
CA LEU A 53 -23.78 -4.97 8.82
C LEU A 53 -25.05 -4.72 9.66
N ASN A 54 -24.88 -4.34 10.92
CA ASN A 54 -25.98 -3.96 11.78
C ASN A 54 -26.27 -2.45 11.68
N PRO A 55 -27.45 -2.01 11.20
CA PRO A 55 -27.78 -0.59 11.09
C PRO A 55 -27.87 0.12 12.46
N ASP A 56 -28.06 -0.62 13.55
CA ASP A 56 -28.08 -0.06 14.91
C ASP A 56 -26.66 0.06 15.52
N ASN A 57 -25.64 -0.45 14.82
CA ASN A 57 -24.24 -0.34 15.22
C ASN A 57 -23.57 0.84 14.48
N PRO A 58 -23.17 1.92 15.19
CA PRO A 58 -22.51 3.07 14.57
C PRO A 58 -21.26 2.74 13.76
N GLU A 59 -20.49 1.72 14.14
CA GLU A 59 -19.30 1.28 13.39
C GLU A 59 -19.65 0.63 12.06
N ASP A 60 -20.74 -0.14 12.02
CA ASP A 60 -21.23 -0.79 10.81
C ASP A 60 -21.88 0.24 9.87
N VAL A 61 -22.57 1.24 10.41
CA VAL A 61 -23.08 2.39 9.65
C VAL A 61 -21.92 3.16 9.01
N GLU A 62 -20.87 3.44 9.76
CA GLU A 62 -19.64 4.07 9.26
C GLU A 62 -18.99 3.23 8.14
N LYS A 63 -18.87 1.93 8.35
CA LYS A 63 -18.33 0.99 7.37
C LYS A 63 -19.16 0.95 6.09
N PHE A 64 -20.49 0.94 6.20
CA PHE A 64 -21.40 0.98 5.06
C PHE A 64 -21.29 2.29 4.29
N ARG A 65 -21.21 3.41 5.01
CA ARG A 65 -21.07 4.73 4.39
C ARG A 65 -19.79 4.83 3.57
N ARG A 66 -18.67 4.31 4.08
CA ARG A 66 -17.38 4.23 3.36
C ARG A 66 -17.40 3.34 2.11
N ILE A 67 -18.38 2.44 2.00
CA ILE A 67 -18.59 1.60 0.81
C ILE A 67 -19.40 2.37 -0.24
N ILE A 68 -20.39 3.16 0.19
CA ILE A 68 -21.27 3.93 -0.69
C ILE A 68 -20.64 5.23 -1.14
N GLU A 69 -19.90 5.92 -0.28
CA GLU A 69 -19.18 7.11 -0.71
C GLU A 69 -18.07 6.67 -1.66
N ASN A 70 -18.36 6.70 -2.97
CA ASN A 70 -17.39 6.57 -4.04
C ASN A 70 -16.16 7.35 -3.58
N ARG A 71 -15.05 6.63 -3.39
CA ARG A 71 -13.78 7.16 -2.90
C ARG A 71 -13.16 8.04 -3.98
N PHE A 72 -13.79 9.17 -4.22
CA PHE A 72 -13.26 10.20 -5.09
C PHE A 72 -12.05 10.76 -4.37
N TRP A 73 -10.90 10.50 -4.95
CA TRP A 73 -9.70 11.24 -4.62
C TRP A 73 -9.44 12.27 -5.70
N ARG A 74 -8.81 13.37 -5.30
CA ARG A 74 -8.21 14.34 -6.21
C ARG A 74 -6.71 14.12 -6.17
N ILE A 75 -6.12 14.07 -7.35
CA ILE A 75 -4.67 13.98 -7.51
C ILE A 75 -4.15 15.38 -7.84
N GLU A 76 -3.44 15.95 -6.88
CA GLU A 76 -2.61 17.14 -7.07
C GLU A 76 -1.21 16.68 -7.51
N ILE A 77 -0.60 17.43 -8.42
CA ILE A 77 0.74 17.13 -8.95
C ILE A 77 1.66 18.26 -8.57
N ARG A 78 2.74 17.90 -7.88
CA ARG A 78 3.88 18.78 -7.61
C ARG A 78 5.09 18.24 -8.35
N GLU A 79 5.69 19.06 -9.20
CA GLU A 79 6.83 18.67 -10.03
C GLU A 79 8.04 19.56 -9.71
N ASP A 80 9.15 18.92 -9.34
CA ASP A 80 10.46 19.57 -9.33
C ASP A 80 11.06 19.59 -10.76
N PRO A 81 12.01 20.48 -11.07
CA PRO A 81 12.72 20.46 -12.35
C PRO A 81 13.41 19.11 -12.61
N ASP A 82 13.34 18.58 -13.82
CA ASP A 82 14.03 17.35 -14.24
C ASP A 82 13.91 16.18 -13.24
N PRO A 83 12.68 15.71 -12.97
CA PRO A 83 12.43 14.74 -11.93
C PRO A 83 13.03 13.38 -12.29
N PHE A 84 13.73 12.77 -11.32
CA PHE A 84 14.29 11.42 -11.46
C PHE A 84 13.35 10.34 -10.91
N LEU A 85 12.49 10.71 -9.97
CA LEU A 85 11.56 9.82 -9.27
C LEU A 85 10.14 10.36 -9.37
N ALA A 86 9.17 9.48 -9.20
CA ALA A 86 7.79 9.82 -8.88
C ALA A 86 7.38 9.17 -7.56
N ARG A 87 6.56 9.86 -6.77
CA ARG A 87 6.05 9.37 -5.49
C ARG A 87 4.53 9.46 -5.48
N ILE A 88 3.87 8.40 -5.02
CA ILE A 88 2.45 8.44 -4.69
C ILE A 88 2.32 8.71 -3.20
N ILE A 89 1.75 9.87 -2.86
CA ILE A 89 1.55 10.32 -1.49
C ILE A 89 0.06 10.25 -1.19
N ILE A 90 -0.36 9.30 -0.34
CA ILE A 90 -1.77 9.23 0.05
C ILE A 90 -2.03 10.16 1.24
N ALA A 91 -2.75 11.25 1.00
CA ALA A 91 -3.17 12.20 2.02
C ALA A 91 -4.55 11.80 2.55
N GLY A 92 -4.60 10.67 3.27
CA GLY A 92 -5.81 10.16 3.91
C GLY A 92 -5.73 8.67 4.25
N GLU A 93 -6.85 8.11 4.66
CA GLU A 93 -6.96 6.68 4.97
C GLU A 93 -6.80 5.85 3.69
N TRP A 94 -6.06 4.73 3.74
CA TRP A 94 -5.87 3.85 2.60
C TRP A 94 -5.97 2.40 3.06
N GLU A 95 -6.82 1.62 2.39
CA GLU A 95 -7.07 0.22 2.76
C GLU A 95 -6.25 -0.77 1.95
N GLY A 96 -5.61 -0.34 0.85
CA GLY A 96 -4.78 -1.24 0.05
C GLY A 96 -5.56 -2.22 -0.82
N ARG A 97 -6.85 -1.96 -1.10
CA ARG A 97 -7.66 -2.84 -1.95
C ARG A 97 -7.09 -2.89 -3.38
N PRO A 98 -6.91 -4.08 -3.97
CA PRO A 98 -6.40 -4.22 -5.34
C PRO A 98 -7.13 -3.35 -6.37
N GLU A 99 -8.45 -3.27 -6.30
CA GLU A 99 -9.28 -2.52 -7.25
C GLU A 99 -9.05 -1.01 -7.15
N ASP A 100 -8.98 -0.47 -5.92
CA ASP A 100 -8.68 0.94 -5.67
C ASP A 100 -7.25 1.27 -6.14
N SER A 101 -6.29 0.37 -5.91
CA SER A 101 -4.90 0.54 -6.33
C SER A 101 -4.74 0.50 -7.85
N THR A 102 -5.47 -0.37 -8.56
CA THR A 102 -5.51 -0.37 -10.03
C THR A 102 -6.06 0.95 -10.55
N ARG A 103 -7.23 1.39 -10.04
CA ARG A 103 -7.85 2.66 -10.46
C ARG A 103 -6.91 3.84 -10.23
N LEU A 104 -6.25 3.90 -9.07
CA LEU A 104 -5.33 4.99 -8.76
C LEU A 104 -4.11 5.01 -9.69
N LEU A 105 -3.51 3.86 -10.00
CA LEU A 105 -2.38 3.79 -10.92
C LEU A 105 -2.78 4.19 -12.36
N GLU A 106 -3.98 3.83 -12.81
CA GLU A 106 -4.52 4.28 -14.10
C GLU A 106 -4.74 5.80 -14.13
N GLU A 107 -5.32 6.36 -13.08
CA GLU A 107 -5.52 7.82 -12.97
C GLU A 107 -4.19 8.59 -12.92
N ILE A 108 -3.18 8.05 -12.22
CA ILE A 108 -1.83 8.62 -12.19
C ILE A 108 -1.20 8.61 -13.57
N TYR A 109 -1.34 7.50 -14.32
CA TYR A 109 -0.88 7.44 -15.70
C TYR A 109 -1.58 8.51 -16.57
N ASN A 110 -2.90 8.65 -16.45
CA ASN A 110 -3.67 9.61 -17.23
C ASN A 110 -3.34 11.07 -16.90
N LYS A 111 -2.96 11.35 -15.65
CA LYS A 111 -2.58 12.69 -15.18
C LYS A 111 -1.06 12.93 -15.26
N TRP A 112 -0.29 11.97 -15.77
CA TRP A 112 1.15 12.07 -15.79
C TRP A 112 1.61 13.31 -16.58
N PRO A 113 2.59 14.09 -16.07
CA PRO A 113 3.08 15.26 -16.79
C PRO A 113 3.59 14.90 -18.20
N LYS A 114 3.16 15.68 -19.20
CA LYS A 114 3.53 15.42 -20.60
C LYS A 114 5.04 15.46 -20.79
N ASP A 115 5.55 14.57 -21.64
CA ASP A 115 6.97 14.46 -22.00
C ASP A 115 7.91 14.19 -20.81
N ARG A 116 7.37 13.74 -19.67
CA ARG A 116 8.16 13.33 -18.51
C ARG A 116 8.23 11.81 -18.40
N LYS A 117 9.46 11.32 -18.31
CA LYS A 117 9.74 9.93 -17.92
C LYS A 117 10.70 9.92 -16.74
N VAL A 118 10.35 9.19 -15.68
CA VAL A 118 11.15 9.08 -14.46
C VAL A 118 11.73 7.67 -14.32
N LYS A 119 12.73 7.48 -13.45
CA LYS A 119 13.33 6.17 -13.26
C LYS A 119 12.50 5.25 -12.37
N PHE A 120 11.90 5.77 -11.31
CA PHE A 120 11.06 5.00 -10.38
C PHE A 120 9.74 5.69 -10.10
N LEU A 121 8.66 4.91 -9.99
CA LEU A 121 7.42 5.27 -9.31
C LEU A 121 7.36 4.52 -7.96
N ILE A 122 7.14 5.23 -6.87
CA ILE A 122 7.25 4.68 -5.50
C ILE A 122 5.92 4.86 -4.76
N THR A 123 5.50 3.84 -4.02
CA THR A 123 4.27 3.84 -3.20
C THR A 123 4.56 3.68 -1.70
N CYS A 124 3.53 3.84 -0.86
CA CYS A 124 3.64 3.61 0.57
C CYS A 124 3.67 2.12 0.96
N GLY A 125 4.07 1.85 2.20
CA GLY A 125 3.85 0.53 2.81
C GLY A 125 2.34 0.24 2.91
N GLY A 126 1.92 -1.00 2.67
CA GLY A 126 0.50 -1.36 2.59
C GLY A 126 -0.27 -0.66 1.48
N PHE A 127 0.40 -0.25 0.39
CA PHE A 127 -0.29 0.25 -0.81
C PHE A 127 -1.19 -0.82 -1.43
N LEU A 128 -0.77 -2.07 -1.35
CA LEU A 128 -1.59 -3.25 -1.61
C LEU A 128 -1.74 -4.09 -0.35
N GLU A 129 -2.91 -4.69 -0.22
CA GLU A 129 -3.23 -5.67 0.80
C GLU A 129 -3.68 -6.97 0.13
N PHE A 130 -3.20 -8.10 0.63
CA PHE A 130 -3.67 -9.42 0.19
C PHE A 130 -4.11 -10.26 1.39
N ASN A 131 -5.08 -11.15 1.18
CA ASN A 131 -5.60 -11.98 2.27
C ASN A 131 -4.52 -12.91 2.82
N TRP A 132 -4.46 -13.03 4.14
CA TRP A 132 -3.65 -14.05 4.79
C TRP A 132 -4.15 -15.45 4.38
N PRO A 133 -3.29 -16.35 3.88
CA PRO A 133 -3.76 -17.67 3.46
C PRO A 133 -4.27 -18.49 4.65
N GLU A 134 -5.51 -18.98 4.56
CA GLU A 134 -6.14 -19.79 5.63
C GLU A 134 -5.34 -21.05 5.98
N SER A 135 -4.56 -21.56 5.03
CA SER A 135 -3.69 -22.73 5.19
C SER A 135 -2.46 -22.49 6.05
N ILE A 136 -2.13 -21.24 6.40
CA ILE A 136 -0.92 -20.90 7.16
C ILE A 136 -1.29 -20.50 8.58
N SER A 137 -0.89 -21.32 9.54
CA SER A 137 -1.04 -21.06 10.97
C SER A 137 0.24 -20.49 11.60
N LYS A 138 0.11 -20.02 12.86
CA LYS A 138 1.27 -19.62 13.68
C LYS A 138 2.31 -20.73 13.84
N LYS A 139 1.89 -22.00 13.87
CA LYS A 139 2.80 -23.14 14.03
C LYS A 139 3.68 -23.33 12.80
N ASP A 140 3.13 -23.09 11.61
CA ASP A 140 3.85 -23.23 10.35
C ASP A 140 4.96 -22.18 10.21
N ILE A 141 4.69 -20.95 10.67
CA ILE A 141 5.65 -19.84 10.69
C ILE A 141 6.84 -20.16 11.60
N GLY A 142 6.59 -20.77 12.77
CA GLY A 142 7.59 -20.99 13.80
C GLY A 142 7.97 -19.70 14.54
N ASP A 143 9.27 -19.46 14.72
CA ASP A 143 9.78 -18.22 15.35
C ASP A 143 9.64 -17.05 14.38
N SER A 144 8.80 -16.05 14.71
CA SER A 144 8.64 -14.84 13.88
C SER A 144 9.95 -14.07 13.64
N LYS A 145 10.95 -14.22 14.51
CA LYS A 145 12.29 -13.62 14.31
C LYS A 145 13.12 -14.40 13.30
N ASN A 146 12.88 -15.70 13.13
CA ASN A 146 13.58 -16.58 12.19
C ASN A 146 12.55 -17.54 11.57
N PRO A 147 11.61 -17.01 10.77
CA PRO A 147 10.47 -17.79 10.31
C PRO A 147 10.90 -18.88 9.34
N ASN A 148 10.05 -19.90 9.20
CA ASN A 148 10.22 -20.96 8.22
C ASN A 148 10.34 -20.39 6.79
N PRO A 149 11.47 -20.56 6.09
CA PRO A 149 11.68 -20.02 4.75
C PRO A 149 10.64 -20.49 3.72
N ASN A 150 10.12 -21.71 3.87
CA ASN A 150 9.08 -22.22 2.98
C ASN A 150 7.78 -21.43 3.13
N ILE A 151 7.41 -21.04 4.35
CA ILE A 151 6.24 -20.21 4.61
C ILE A 151 6.43 -18.79 4.07
N VAL A 152 7.62 -18.22 4.24
CA VAL A 152 7.96 -16.92 3.62
C VAL A 152 7.75 -16.99 2.10
N ASN A 153 8.23 -18.04 1.45
CA ASN A 153 8.09 -18.22 0.00
C ASN A 153 6.61 -18.37 -0.44
N ILE A 154 5.78 -19.05 0.34
CA ILE A 154 4.33 -19.15 0.05
C ILE A 154 3.69 -17.77 0.16
N LEU A 155 3.95 -17.04 1.24
CA LEU A 155 3.39 -15.70 1.45
C LEU A 155 3.83 -14.71 0.36
N VAL A 156 5.09 -14.77 -0.07
CA VAL A 156 5.60 -13.97 -1.19
C VAL A 156 4.89 -14.32 -2.49
N LYS A 157 4.64 -15.60 -2.77
CA LYS A 157 3.90 -16.02 -3.98
C LYS A 157 2.46 -15.50 -3.98
N GLU A 158 1.79 -15.52 -2.83
CA GLU A 158 0.44 -14.96 -2.72
C GLU A 158 0.43 -13.44 -2.90
N ALA A 159 1.40 -12.73 -2.32
CA ALA A 159 1.58 -11.31 -2.56
C ALA A 159 1.88 -11.00 -4.03
N GLU A 160 2.71 -11.81 -4.70
CA GLU A 160 3.03 -11.66 -6.12
C GLU A 160 1.80 -11.83 -7.01
N LYS A 161 0.88 -12.76 -6.67
CA LYS A 161 -0.42 -12.88 -7.37
C LYS A 161 -1.24 -11.61 -7.26
N CYS A 162 -1.33 -11.01 -6.07
CA CYS A 162 -2.01 -9.73 -5.84
C CYS A 162 -1.36 -8.60 -6.65
N VAL A 163 -0.02 -8.52 -6.67
CA VAL A 163 0.69 -7.53 -7.49
C VAL A 163 0.37 -7.72 -8.98
N LYS A 164 0.35 -8.96 -9.47
CA LYS A 164 0.04 -9.26 -10.88
C LYS A 164 -1.42 -9.00 -11.26
N SER A 165 -2.36 -9.13 -10.33
CA SER A 165 -3.76 -8.78 -10.58
C SER A 165 -3.96 -7.27 -10.69
N VAL A 166 -3.17 -6.48 -9.96
CA VAL A 166 -3.21 -5.00 -10.02
C VAL A 166 -2.45 -4.47 -11.22
N LEU A 167 -1.17 -4.84 -11.35
CA LEU A 167 -0.34 -4.48 -12.48
C LEU A 167 -0.62 -5.43 -13.64
N THR A 168 -1.78 -5.29 -14.28
CA THR A 168 -2.13 -6.04 -15.49
C THR A 168 -1.14 -5.77 -16.62
N GLU A 169 -1.14 -6.61 -17.66
CA GLU A 169 -0.27 -6.39 -18.81
C GLU A 169 -0.51 -5.03 -19.47
N ASP A 170 -1.77 -4.62 -19.61
CA ASP A 170 -2.15 -3.30 -20.12
C ASP A 170 -1.60 -2.17 -19.24
N LEU A 171 -1.80 -2.23 -17.93
CA LEU A 171 -1.31 -1.20 -17.02
C LEU A 171 0.23 -1.12 -17.00
N ARG A 172 0.93 -2.27 -17.03
CA ARG A 172 2.40 -2.28 -17.17
C ARG A 172 2.84 -1.67 -18.50
N ASN A 173 2.11 -1.93 -19.59
CA ASN A 173 2.39 -1.34 -20.90
C ASN A 173 2.14 0.17 -20.96
N LYS A 174 1.18 0.69 -20.19
CA LYS A 174 0.99 2.13 -20.00
C LYS A 174 2.12 2.73 -19.17
N LEU A 175 2.38 2.17 -17.99
CA LEU A 175 3.36 2.69 -17.03
C LEU A 175 4.80 2.64 -17.57
N LYS A 176 5.20 1.65 -18.37
CA LYS A 176 6.56 1.58 -18.95
C LYS A 176 6.94 2.80 -19.82
N ASN A 177 5.93 3.51 -20.33
CA ASN A 177 6.13 4.72 -21.14
C ASN A 177 6.58 5.91 -20.27
N VAL A 178 6.23 5.90 -18.99
CA VAL A 178 6.46 7.02 -18.07
C VAL A 178 7.40 6.69 -16.93
N THR A 179 7.64 5.40 -16.65
CA THR A 179 8.64 4.97 -15.68
C THR A 179 9.28 3.63 -16.03
N ASP A 180 10.54 3.43 -15.65
CA ASP A 180 11.26 2.16 -15.89
C ASP A 180 10.96 1.12 -14.79
N TYR A 181 10.78 1.58 -13.55
CA TYR A 181 10.61 0.76 -12.36
C TYR A 181 9.44 1.25 -11.52
N ILE A 182 8.69 0.33 -10.93
CA ILE A 182 7.71 0.65 -9.89
C ILE A 182 8.00 -0.15 -8.62
N THR A 183 7.87 0.50 -7.46
CA THR A 183 7.95 -0.17 -6.17
C THR A 183 6.63 -0.11 -5.40
N LEU A 184 6.12 -1.28 -5.03
CA LEU A 184 4.82 -1.48 -4.41
C LEU A 184 4.98 -2.00 -2.99
N GLY A 185 4.52 -1.25 -1.98
CA GLY A 185 4.39 -1.79 -0.62
C GLY A 185 3.19 -2.73 -0.54
N VAL A 186 3.42 -3.98 -0.12
CA VAL A 186 2.40 -5.04 -0.11
C VAL A 186 2.35 -5.69 1.26
N ASP A 187 1.22 -5.55 1.95
CA ASP A 187 0.99 -6.11 3.26
C ASP A 187 0.00 -7.27 3.19
N SER A 188 0.10 -8.22 4.12
CA SER A 188 -0.99 -9.18 4.34
C SER A 188 -2.07 -8.57 5.24
N TYR A 189 -3.33 -8.89 4.93
CA TYR A 189 -4.51 -8.49 5.69
C TYR A 189 -4.41 -8.86 7.17
N LYS A 190 -5.01 -8.00 8.02
CA LYS A 190 -5.17 -8.22 9.46
C LYS A 190 -6.65 -8.04 9.82
N GLU A 191 -7.28 -9.04 10.44
CA GLU A 191 -8.68 -8.92 10.86
C GLU A 191 -8.86 -7.79 11.89
N LYS A 192 -9.69 -6.80 11.54
CA LYS A 192 -10.12 -5.73 12.45
C LYS A 192 -11.19 -6.26 13.39
N ILE A 193 -10.82 -6.98 14.44
CA ILE A 193 -11.76 -7.34 15.52
C ILE A 193 -11.53 -6.40 16.70
N SER A 194 -12.44 -5.42 16.83
CA SER A 194 -12.72 -4.49 17.95
C SER A 194 -11.54 -3.80 18.68
N THR A 195 -11.70 -2.48 18.82
CA THR A 195 -11.16 -1.58 19.86
C THR A 195 -10.19 -2.19 20.88
N THR A 196 -8.97 -1.62 20.91
CA THR A 196 -7.87 -1.80 21.88
C THR A 196 -6.79 -2.85 21.54
N LYS A 197 -5.67 -2.34 21.00
CA LYS A 197 -4.28 -2.79 21.23
C LYS A 197 -3.86 -4.25 20.92
N ASN A 198 -4.73 -5.11 20.37
CA ASN A 198 -4.41 -6.53 20.11
C ASN A 198 -3.85 -6.85 18.71
N TYR A 199 -3.77 -5.88 17.79
CA TYR A 199 -3.36 -6.06 16.37
C TYR A 199 -1.93 -6.55 16.14
N ILE A 200 -1.07 -6.37 17.13
CA ILE A 200 0.37 -6.38 16.94
C ILE A 200 0.94 -7.81 16.94
N ASN A 201 0.22 -8.77 17.53
CA ASN A 201 0.62 -10.18 17.65
C ASN A 201 -0.07 -11.12 16.64
N GLN A 202 -0.91 -10.59 15.74
CA GLN A 202 -1.45 -11.39 14.65
C GLN A 202 -0.35 -11.63 13.60
N PRO A 203 -0.28 -12.85 13.01
CA PRO A 203 0.63 -13.14 11.92
C PRO A 203 0.41 -12.16 10.78
N HIS A 204 1.50 -11.56 10.30
CA HIS A 204 1.46 -10.72 9.12
C HIS A 204 2.83 -10.67 8.46
N ILE A 205 2.86 -10.31 7.19
CA ILE A 205 4.08 -10.02 6.43
C ILE A 205 3.94 -8.64 5.78
N GLU A 206 5.04 -7.90 5.73
CA GLU A 206 5.13 -6.59 5.07
C GLU A 206 6.25 -6.68 4.03
N LEU A 207 5.88 -6.60 2.75
CA LEU A 207 6.77 -6.77 1.59
C LEU A 207 6.87 -5.47 0.78
N VAL A 208 7.91 -5.40 -0.02
CA VAL A 208 8.03 -4.40 -1.08
C VAL A 208 8.42 -5.11 -2.36
N PHE A 209 7.58 -5.00 -3.39
CA PHE A 209 7.88 -5.51 -4.72
C PHE A 209 8.55 -4.42 -5.55
N LEU A 210 9.62 -4.78 -6.26
CA LEU A 210 10.23 -3.98 -7.31
C LEU A 210 9.91 -4.65 -8.65
N VAL A 211 9.24 -3.92 -9.53
CA VAL A 211 8.88 -4.41 -10.87
C VAL A 211 9.66 -3.63 -11.91
N ASP A 212 10.47 -4.35 -12.69
CA ASP A 212 11.12 -3.84 -13.90
C ASP A 212 10.10 -3.89 -15.04
N LEU A 213 9.54 -2.73 -15.38
CA LEU A 213 8.48 -2.63 -16.39
C LEU A 213 9.00 -2.83 -17.82
N ARG A 214 10.31 -2.69 -18.04
CA ARG A 214 10.94 -2.89 -19.36
C ARG A 214 11.11 -4.37 -19.67
N ASN A 215 11.50 -5.14 -18.65
CA ASN A 215 11.81 -6.57 -18.79
C ASN A 215 10.73 -7.48 -18.21
N ASN A 216 9.65 -6.91 -17.65
CA ASN A 216 8.58 -7.62 -16.96
C ASN A 216 9.10 -8.56 -15.85
N LYS A 217 10.12 -8.12 -15.10
CA LYS A 217 10.74 -8.89 -14.00
C LYS A 217 10.26 -8.39 -12.65
N PHE A 218 9.96 -9.33 -11.77
CA PHE A 218 9.48 -9.08 -10.42
C PHE A 218 10.56 -9.47 -9.43
N TYR A 219 10.87 -8.54 -8.55
CA TYR A 219 11.78 -8.71 -7.42
C TYR A 219 11.05 -8.30 -6.16
N TRP A 220 11.54 -8.75 -5.01
CA TRP A 220 10.92 -8.40 -3.73
C TRP A 220 11.95 -8.33 -2.61
N THR A 221 11.60 -7.55 -1.61
CA THR A 221 12.19 -7.57 -0.28
C THR A 221 11.05 -7.43 0.74
N GLY A 222 11.37 -7.30 2.02
CA GLY A 222 10.37 -7.01 3.01
C GLY A 222 10.98 -6.60 4.34
N LYS A 223 10.10 -6.39 5.30
CA LYS A 223 10.48 -5.80 6.58
C LYS A 223 11.37 -6.74 7.36
N SER A 224 12.57 -6.26 7.63
CA SER A 224 13.60 -6.98 8.37
C SER A 224 13.72 -6.49 9.82
N TYR A 225 13.21 -5.28 10.10
CA TYR A 225 13.32 -4.64 11.40
C TYR A 225 11.96 -4.14 11.94
N PRO A 226 11.16 -5.00 12.59
CA PRO A 226 9.89 -4.64 13.20
C PRO A 226 10.03 -3.64 14.35
N THR A 227 8.96 -2.96 14.74
CA THR A 227 8.88 -2.32 16.06
C THR A 227 8.91 -3.37 17.17
N PRO A 228 9.22 -3.00 18.44
CA PRO A 228 9.17 -3.95 19.56
C PRO A 228 7.82 -4.63 19.71
N SER A 229 6.75 -3.91 19.38
CA SER A 229 5.41 -4.44 19.44
C SER A 229 5.24 -5.50 18.35
N GLN A 230 5.55 -5.19 17.08
CA GLN A 230 5.31 -6.08 15.93
C GLN A 230 6.11 -7.39 15.92
N GLN A 231 7.19 -7.49 16.72
CA GLN A 231 8.18 -8.56 16.59
C GLN A 231 7.65 -10.00 16.75
N ASN A 232 6.51 -10.17 17.42
CA ASN A 232 5.88 -11.48 17.65
C ASN A 232 4.84 -11.85 16.59
N GLY A 233 4.39 -10.88 15.79
CA GLY A 233 3.41 -11.09 14.71
C GLY A 233 4.01 -11.02 13.32
N LEU A 234 5.08 -10.23 13.14
CA LEU A 234 5.71 -10.05 11.83
C LEU A 234 6.50 -11.29 11.42
N VAL A 235 6.14 -11.91 10.29
CA VAL A 235 6.99 -12.83 9.53
C VAL A 235 8.15 -12.02 8.95
N ARG A 236 9.28 -12.02 9.65
CA ARG A 236 10.43 -11.18 9.33
C ARG A 236 11.18 -11.71 8.11
N ILE A 237 11.59 -10.80 7.22
CA ILE A 237 12.57 -11.13 6.18
C ILE A 237 13.97 -11.15 6.80
N VAL A 238 14.54 -12.35 6.92
CA VAL A 238 15.83 -12.58 7.58
C VAL A 238 17.00 -12.25 6.66
N ASP A 239 16.86 -12.50 5.36
CA ASP A 239 17.88 -12.19 4.38
C ASP A 239 17.96 -10.69 4.10
N LEU A 240 18.89 -10.02 4.80
CA LEU A 240 19.16 -8.59 4.63
C LEU A 240 19.74 -8.24 3.26
N LYS A 241 20.26 -9.23 2.51
CA LYS A 241 20.76 -9.00 1.15
C LYS A 241 19.61 -8.73 0.18
N SER A 242 18.41 -9.22 0.48
CA SER A 242 17.21 -8.98 -0.34
C SER A 242 16.89 -7.49 -0.52
N HIS A 243 17.36 -6.61 0.38
CA HIS A 243 17.15 -5.17 0.29
C HIS A 243 17.98 -4.49 -0.81
N PHE A 244 18.93 -5.19 -1.45
CA PHE A 244 19.86 -4.61 -2.41
C PHE A 244 19.68 -5.18 -3.82
N PHE A 245 19.52 -4.29 -4.80
CA PHE A 245 19.25 -4.64 -6.19
C PHE A 245 20.31 -4.03 -7.10
N ASP A 246 20.86 -4.85 -7.99
CA ASP A 246 21.75 -4.41 -9.07
C ASP A 246 20.90 -4.09 -10.31
N LEU A 247 20.68 -2.80 -10.56
CA LEU A 247 19.91 -2.30 -11.69
C LEU A 247 20.83 -1.62 -12.71
N ASP A 248 20.29 -1.28 -13.89
CA ASP A 248 21.06 -0.64 -14.98
C ASP A 248 21.65 0.73 -14.58
N ILE A 249 21.05 1.37 -13.59
CA ILE A 249 21.50 2.65 -13.02
C ILE A 249 22.51 2.49 -11.88
N GLY A 250 22.77 1.27 -11.42
CA GLY A 250 23.61 0.96 -10.27
C GLY A 250 22.86 0.32 -9.11
N LYS A 251 23.51 0.29 -7.95
CA LYS A 251 23.00 -0.39 -6.75
C LYS A 251 21.89 0.42 -6.07
N VAL A 252 20.71 -0.19 -5.92
CA VAL A 252 19.56 0.39 -5.23
C VAL A 252 19.30 -0.36 -3.93
N MET A 253 19.04 0.37 -2.85
CA MET A 253 18.58 -0.20 -1.58
C MET A 253 17.10 0.13 -1.39
N ILE A 254 16.26 -0.88 -1.19
CA ILE A 254 14.83 -0.71 -0.91
C ILE A 254 14.56 -1.10 0.54
N LEU A 255 13.85 -0.24 1.26
CA LEU A 255 13.56 -0.38 2.68
C LEU A 255 12.05 -0.46 2.90
N GLY A 256 11.61 -1.45 3.68
CA GLY A 256 10.27 -1.44 4.27
C GLY A 256 10.17 -0.34 5.33
N CYS A 257 8.95 -0.11 5.82
CA CYS A 257 8.61 1.02 6.69
C CYS A 257 9.63 1.30 7.80
N HIS A 258 9.84 0.36 8.72
CA HIS A 258 10.73 0.56 9.87
C HIS A 258 12.19 0.13 9.63
N ASP A 259 12.55 -0.39 8.46
CA ASP A 259 13.93 -0.77 8.18
C ASP A 259 14.88 0.44 8.26
N LEU A 260 14.42 1.63 7.85
CA LEU A 260 15.20 2.86 7.98
C LEU A 260 15.62 3.16 9.43
N THR A 261 14.85 2.71 10.44
CA THR A 261 15.19 2.95 11.86
C THR A 261 16.48 2.26 12.31
N ILE A 262 16.96 1.25 11.56
CA ILE A 262 18.29 0.67 11.75
C ILE A 262 19.37 1.76 11.67
N PHE A 263 19.18 2.74 10.79
CA PHE A 263 20.09 3.86 10.60
C PHE A 263 19.84 5.01 11.56
N ASN A 264 18.83 4.97 12.43
CA ASN A 264 18.67 6.00 13.45
C ASN A 264 19.85 5.97 14.46
N PRO A 265 20.44 7.10 14.86
CA PRO A 265 21.50 7.12 15.87
C PRO A 265 21.14 6.41 17.19
N ARG A 266 19.86 6.41 17.56
CA ARG A 266 19.33 5.72 18.76
C ARG A 266 19.38 4.19 18.63
N SER A 267 19.53 3.65 17.43
CA SER A 267 19.61 2.20 17.19
C SER A 267 20.85 1.55 17.82
N LYS A 268 21.85 2.35 18.22
CA LYS A 268 23.02 1.90 19.01
C LYS A 268 22.63 1.34 20.39
N ASN A 269 21.48 1.75 20.92
CA ASN A 269 20.97 1.29 22.21
C ASN A 269 20.22 -0.05 22.11
N ALA A 270 20.08 -0.62 20.90
CA ALA A 270 19.44 -1.91 20.72
C ALA A 270 20.24 -3.02 21.43
N LYS A 271 19.54 -4.06 21.89
CA LYS A 271 20.10 -5.23 22.57
C LYS A 271 19.71 -6.52 21.85
N GLY A 272 20.42 -7.60 22.15
CA GLY A 272 20.13 -8.94 21.62
C GLY A 272 20.15 -9.00 20.09
N TRP A 273 19.20 -9.73 19.51
CA TRP A 273 19.11 -9.94 18.06
C TRP A 273 18.98 -8.64 17.26
N ARG A 274 18.33 -7.60 17.81
CA ARG A 274 18.19 -6.30 17.14
C ARG A 274 19.52 -5.58 16.98
N LYS A 275 20.43 -5.71 17.96
CA LYS A 275 21.79 -5.16 17.86
C LYS A 275 22.55 -5.84 16.72
N LYS A 276 22.47 -7.17 16.67
CA LYS A 276 23.11 -7.97 15.62
C LYS A 276 22.59 -7.58 14.23
N VAL A 277 21.28 -7.49 14.03
CA VAL A 277 20.68 -7.03 12.77
C VAL A 277 21.14 -5.61 12.42
N ASN A 278 21.16 -4.69 13.39
CA ASN A 278 21.64 -3.32 13.15
C ASN A 278 23.08 -3.28 12.65
N GLU A 279 23.98 -4.05 13.27
CA GLU A 279 25.40 -4.10 12.92
C GLU A 279 25.62 -4.78 11.57
N GLU A 280 24.95 -5.91 11.33
CA GLU A 280 25.04 -6.67 10.08
C GLU A 280 24.52 -5.86 8.89
N PHE A 281 23.34 -5.24 9.02
CA PHE A 281 22.77 -4.46 7.93
C PHE A 281 23.63 -3.22 7.64
N LYS A 282 24.12 -2.50 8.66
CA LYS A 282 25.03 -1.36 8.42
C LYS A 282 26.33 -1.78 7.74
N LYS A 283 26.91 -2.93 8.12
CA LYS A 283 28.11 -3.48 7.47
C LYS A 283 27.83 -3.87 6.03
N LEU A 284 26.69 -4.52 5.78
CA LEU A 284 26.21 -4.90 4.46
C LEU A 284 26.01 -3.65 3.58
N ALA A 285 25.28 -2.65 4.05
CA ALA A 285 25.02 -1.42 3.30
C ALA A 285 26.32 -0.68 2.91
N LYS A 286 27.31 -0.63 3.81
CA LYS A 286 28.64 -0.07 3.49
C LYS A 286 29.37 -0.85 2.40
N ARG A 287 29.18 -2.17 2.35
CA ARG A 287 29.80 -3.04 1.34
C ARG A 287 29.11 -2.91 -0.01
N GLU A 288 27.78 -2.95 -0.03
CA GLU A 288 26.98 -2.88 -1.25
C GLU A 288 27.03 -1.49 -1.90
N LYS A 289 27.31 -0.44 -1.12
CA LYS A 289 27.46 0.96 -1.58
C LYS A 289 26.28 1.40 -2.47
N PRO A 290 25.03 1.35 -1.98
CA PRO A 290 23.89 1.80 -2.77
C PRO A 290 24.04 3.27 -3.14
N ILE A 291 23.59 3.62 -4.34
CA ILE A 291 23.56 5.00 -4.83
C ILE A 291 22.17 5.62 -4.70
N ILE A 292 21.13 4.79 -4.61
CA ILE A 292 19.73 5.19 -4.46
C ILE A 292 19.13 4.41 -3.29
N VAL A 293 18.33 5.08 -2.45
CA VAL A 293 17.62 4.44 -1.34
C VAL A 293 16.13 4.80 -1.36
N LEU A 294 15.26 3.80 -1.44
CA LEU A 294 13.81 3.98 -1.50
C LEU A 294 13.15 3.40 -0.25
N GLN A 295 12.36 4.19 0.48
CA GLN A 295 11.66 3.76 1.70
C GLN A 295 10.15 3.75 1.49
N HIS A 296 9.49 2.72 2.03
CA HIS A 296 8.04 2.53 1.96
C HIS A 296 7.42 2.62 3.36
N PRO A 297 7.36 3.81 4.00
CA PRO A 297 6.65 3.98 5.25
C PRO A 297 5.14 3.82 5.07
N HIS A 298 4.46 3.26 6.08
CA HIS A 298 3.00 3.25 6.14
C HIS A 298 2.45 4.64 6.39
N THR A 299 3.07 5.41 7.28
CA THR A 299 2.61 6.75 7.65
C THR A 299 3.82 7.67 7.83
N THR A 300 3.65 8.93 7.43
CA THR A 300 4.60 10.01 7.70
C THR A 300 3.85 11.32 7.78
N VAL A 301 3.57 11.79 9.00
CA VAL A 301 2.88 13.07 9.26
C VAL A 301 3.79 14.09 9.96
N LYS A 302 5.02 13.70 10.29
CA LYS A 302 6.05 14.53 10.93
C LYS A 302 7.39 14.34 10.25
N VAL A 303 8.08 15.44 9.98
CA VAL A 303 9.46 15.49 9.48
C VAL A 303 10.39 14.69 10.40
N ARG A 304 10.25 14.92 11.71
CA ARG A 304 11.15 14.34 12.72
C ARG A 304 11.07 12.83 12.85
N THR A 305 10.03 12.19 12.29
CA THR A 305 9.88 10.72 12.30
C THR A 305 11.07 10.04 11.61
N TRP A 306 11.48 10.56 10.44
CA TRP A 306 12.54 9.94 9.63
C TRP A 306 13.82 10.77 9.51
N LEU A 307 13.77 12.07 9.79
CA LEU A 307 14.89 13.01 9.61
C LEU A 307 16.22 12.49 10.17
N ASN A 308 16.23 12.04 11.43
CA ASN A 308 17.44 11.56 12.09
C ASN A 308 18.01 10.27 11.45
N ALA A 309 17.12 9.41 10.96
CA ALA A 309 17.52 8.16 10.32
C ALA A 309 18.08 8.43 8.92
N TRP A 310 17.44 9.30 8.13
CA TRP A 310 17.97 9.75 6.84
C TRP A 310 19.31 10.47 6.98
N SER A 311 19.41 11.45 7.89
CA SER A 311 20.65 12.20 8.12
C SER A 311 21.83 11.29 8.50
N HIS A 312 21.59 10.28 9.32
CA HIS A 312 22.65 9.35 9.69
C HIS A 312 22.95 8.31 8.61
N LEU A 313 21.94 7.86 7.84
CA LEU A 313 22.13 6.98 6.70
C LEU A 313 23.04 7.63 5.65
N THR A 314 22.78 8.87 5.25
CA THR A 314 23.57 9.56 4.22
C THR A 314 24.99 9.86 4.68
N LYS A 315 25.19 10.17 5.97
CA LYS A 315 26.53 10.26 6.58
C LYS A 315 27.26 8.92 6.58
N LEU A 316 26.56 7.82 6.86
CA LEU A 316 27.13 6.49 6.93
C LEU A 316 27.48 5.92 5.54
N LEU A 317 26.67 6.28 4.53
CA LEU A 317 26.72 5.77 3.17
C LEU A 317 26.90 6.96 2.19
N PRO A 318 28.11 7.53 2.08
CA PRO A 318 28.36 8.67 1.19
C PRO A 318 28.20 8.33 -0.30
N SER A 319 28.01 7.06 -0.66
CA SER A 319 27.66 6.64 -2.02
C SER A 319 26.23 7.02 -2.40
N VAL A 320 25.33 7.21 -1.43
CA VAL A 320 23.92 7.52 -1.67
C VAL A 320 23.79 8.95 -2.18
N LYS A 321 23.33 9.08 -3.43
CA LYS A 321 23.11 10.36 -4.12
C LYS A 321 21.65 10.77 -4.12
N ILE A 322 20.75 9.79 -4.11
CA ILE A 322 19.31 10.00 -4.19
C ILE A 322 18.63 9.15 -3.12
N TYR A 323 17.65 9.71 -2.43
CA TYR A 323 16.74 8.93 -1.61
C TYR A 323 15.33 9.49 -1.66
N ALA A 324 14.35 8.64 -1.39
CA ALA A 324 12.96 9.07 -1.28
C ALA A 324 12.15 8.13 -0.40
N SER A 325 11.21 8.71 0.33
CA SER A 325 10.11 7.99 0.97
C SER A 325 8.80 8.37 0.29
N ALA A 326 7.93 7.39 0.04
CA ALA A 326 6.53 7.61 -0.28
C ALA A 326 5.70 7.02 0.86
N GLY A 327 4.93 7.85 1.57
CA GLY A 327 4.16 7.44 2.74
C GLY A 327 2.77 8.03 2.74
N ARG A 328 1.90 7.54 3.62
CA ARG A 328 0.60 8.17 3.85
C ARG A 328 0.78 9.37 4.77
N TYR A 329 0.29 10.53 4.34
CA TYR A 329 0.17 11.71 5.20
C TYR A 329 -1.14 11.61 6.01
N TYR A 330 -1.20 10.57 6.84
CA TYR A 330 -2.35 10.24 7.66
C TYR A 330 -1.93 9.31 8.80
N GLU A 331 -2.37 9.59 10.02
CA GLU A 331 -2.17 8.80 11.22
C GLU A 331 -3.47 8.88 12.06
N PRO A 332 -4.26 7.78 12.17
CA PRO A 332 -5.60 7.84 12.76
C PRO A 332 -5.61 8.19 14.26
N ASP A 333 -4.53 7.85 14.96
CA ASP A 333 -4.39 8.06 16.41
C ASP A 333 -3.78 9.42 16.77
N ARG A 334 -3.55 10.31 15.79
CA ARG A 334 -2.94 11.63 15.99
C ARG A 334 -3.84 12.73 15.45
N SER A 335 -4.01 13.79 16.22
CA SER A 335 -4.71 15.00 15.75
C SER A 335 -4.00 15.64 14.56
N LEU A 336 -4.77 16.11 13.58
CA LEU A 336 -4.25 16.90 12.43
C LEU A 336 -3.45 18.12 12.89
N SER A 337 -3.82 18.74 14.02
CA SER A 337 -3.11 19.90 14.59
C SER A 337 -1.68 19.60 15.04
N GLU A 338 -1.33 18.32 15.17
CA GLU A 338 0.03 17.89 15.49
C GLU A 338 0.86 17.56 14.26
N TYR A 339 0.28 17.59 13.05
CA TYR A 339 1.02 17.23 11.85
C TYR A 339 1.98 18.38 11.51
N ASP A 340 3.16 18.04 11.00
CA ASP A 340 3.99 19.04 10.31
C ASP A 340 3.34 19.29 8.94
N GLU A 341 3.50 20.48 8.36
CA GLU A 341 2.93 20.80 7.05
C GLU A 341 3.33 19.76 5.99
N LEU A 342 2.40 19.40 5.10
CA LEU A 342 2.65 18.36 4.09
C LEU A 342 3.89 18.68 3.26
N ASN A 343 4.06 19.93 2.83
CA ASN A 343 5.22 20.34 2.05
C ASN A 343 6.54 20.13 2.80
N ASP A 344 6.58 20.44 4.10
CA ASP A 344 7.78 20.20 4.92
C ASP A 344 8.09 18.71 5.01
N VAL A 345 7.07 17.87 5.18
CA VAL A 345 7.23 16.41 5.18
C VAL A 345 7.76 15.91 3.84
N LEU A 346 7.21 16.39 2.73
CA LEU A 346 7.62 15.99 1.39
C LEU A 346 9.07 16.38 1.09
N ASP A 347 9.50 17.56 1.51
CA ASP A 347 10.85 18.09 1.28
C ASP A 347 11.91 17.36 2.11
N HIS A 348 11.59 17.00 3.36
CA HIS A 348 12.52 16.31 4.25
C HIS A 348 12.56 14.79 4.09
N THR A 349 11.74 14.24 3.21
CA THR A 349 11.68 12.79 2.92
C THR A 349 12.23 12.44 1.54
N LYS A 350 12.89 13.38 0.87
CA LYS A 350 13.57 13.13 -0.41
C LYS A 350 14.93 13.84 -0.48
N CYS A 351 15.78 13.33 -1.37
CA CYS A 351 16.94 14.01 -1.91
C CYS A 351 17.02 13.63 -3.39
N GLY A 352 16.92 14.62 -4.25
CA GLY A 352 16.67 14.47 -5.68
C GLY A 352 15.28 14.98 -6.07
N ASN A 353 15.13 15.31 -7.35
CA ASN A 353 13.92 15.94 -7.88
C ASN A 353 12.84 14.88 -8.13
N THR A 354 11.60 15.18 -7.74
CA THR A 354 10.46 14.27 -7.83
C THR A 354 9.27 14.86 -8.59
N VAL A 355 8.43 13.98 -9.14
CA VAL A 355 7.01 14.24 -9.36
C VAL A 355 6.23 13.62 -8.19
N ASP A 356 5.58 14.43 -7.38
CA ASP A 356 4.75 13.97 -6.28
C ASP A 356 3.27 14.00 -6.72
N PHE A 357 2.65 12.82 -6.76
CA PHE A 357 1.22 12.64 -6.94
C PHE A 357 0.56 12.58 -5.56
N ILE A 358 -0.03 13.69 -5.14
CA ILE A 358 -0.67 13.84 -3.83
C ILE A 358 -2.15 13.49 -3.98
N VAL A 359 -2.54 12.36 -3.37
CA VAL A 359 -3.87 11.76 -3.46
C VAL A 359 -4.67 12.18 -2.24
N ASN A 360 -5.53 13.19 -2.41
CA ASN A 360 -6.39 13.72 -1.37
C ASN A 360 -7.79 13.13 -1.50
N TYR A 361 -8.36 12.58 -0.43
CA TYR A 361 -9.76 12.16 -0.45
C TYR A 361 -10.67 13.39 -0.46
N SER A 362 -11.53 13.49 -1.46
CA SER A 362 -12.56 14.52 -1.49
C SER A 362 -13.79 14.03 -0.74
N LEU A 363 -14.12 14.70 0.35
CA LEU A 363 -15.50 14.75 0.83
C LEU A 363 -16.26 15.63 -0.16
N ASN A 364 -16.98 15.05 -1.11
CA ASN A 364 -17.89 15.83 -1.95
C ASN A 364 -19.30 15.23 -1.90
N GLY A 365 -20.10 15.85 -1.05
CA GLY A 365 -21.55 15.91 -1.15
C GLY A 365 -22.05 17.34 -0.88
N GLY A 366 -21.28 18.36 -1.28
CA GLY A 366 -21.70 19.76 -1.22
C GLY A 366 -21.86 20.32 -2.64
N LYS A 367 -23.09 20.27 -3.14
CA LYS A 367 -23.61 21.25 -4.09
C LYS A 367 -24.84 21.88 -3.46
#